data_AF-A0A1Y2MWZ5-F1
#
_entry.id   AF-A0A1Y2MWZ5-F1
#
_cell.length_a   1.000
_cell.length_b   1.000
_cell.length_c   1.000
_cell.angle_alpha   90.00
_cell.angle_beta   90.00
_cell.angle_gamma   90.00
#
_symmetry.space_group_name_H-M   'P 1'
#
loop_
_entity.id
_entity.type
_entity.pdbx_description
1 polymer ?
#
loop_
_entity_poly.entity_id
_entity_poly.type
_entity_poly.pdbx_seq_one_letter_code
_entity_poly.pdbx_strand_id
1 'polypeptide(L)'
;MEQEPTGARRRLGAELRRLRVNAGLKLDDAARGLDCSASKISRLENGKGVPRPADVDVLLALYGGVAELEAEMLRRLVAQSRTRGWWEPFTEGLRTERYVLPAPGRYTAVETDATGVDAFDLSVLHGLLQTPDYARAVLAARLPGHDGWEIDQLVHLRRRRHEALTSNPPLRLRAVIDESVLARATGGPSVMADQLDRLLEISRLPNVILLVLPFSAGVQRAHAGRFSVLAIPDELGSDLVHTEGHAGEFFLDSSRDLETYRRVLADARADALEPEASRVLIAHHRERHRVAVAAAG
;
A
#
# COMPACT_ATOMS: atom_id res chain seq x y z
N MET A 1 -12.65 -9.63 -12.92
CA MET A 1 -11.45 -10.02 -12.16
C MET A 1 -11.81 -9.84 -10.71
N GLU A 2 -11.82 -10.92 -9.95
CA GLU A 2 -12.23 -10.91 -8.54
C GLU A 2 -11.28 -10.06 -7.70
N GLN A 3 -11.84 -9.28 -6.78
CA GLN A 3 -11.09 -8.53 -5.79
C GLN A 3 -10.24 -9.50 -4.96
N GLU A 4 -8.92 -9.37 -5.02
CA GLU A 4 -8.06 -10.04 -4.06
C GLU A 4 -8.24 -9.38 -2.68
N PRO A 5 -8.42 -10.16 -1.62
CA PRO A 5 -8.74 -9.62 -0.30
C PRO A 5 -7.55 -8.93 0.34
N THR A 6 -7.85 -7.93 1.17
CA THR A 6 -6.86 -7.19 1.96
C THR A 6 -7.21 -7.21 3.44
N GLY A 7 -6.19 -7.03 4.29
CA GLY A 7 -6.35 -6.80 5.73
C GLY A 7 -7.14 -7.86 6.48
N ALA A 8 -8.10 -7.40 7.30
CA ALA A 8 -8.96 -8.24 8.15
C ALA A 8 -9.67 -9.37 7.39
N ARG A 9 -10.07 -9.17 6.12
CA ARG A 9 -10.75 -10.22 5.32
C ARG A 9 -9.80 -11.34 4.94
N ARG A 10 -8.56 -11.01 4.55
CA ARG A 10 -7.53 -12.00 4.21
C ARG A 10 -7.16 -12.82 5.46
N ARG A 11 -6.96 -12.15 6.60
CA ARG A 11 -6.66 -12.81 7.88
C ARG A 11 -7.80 -13.71 8.35
N LEU A 12 -9.04 -13.19 8.35
CA LEU A 12 -10.21 -13.96 8.74
C LEU A 12 -10.33 -15.23 7.89
N GLY A 13 -10.15 -15.13 6.58
CA GLY A 13 -10.14 -16.28 5.68
C GLY A 13 -9.02 -17.28 6.02
N ALA A 14 -7.80 -16.80 6.24
CA ALA A 14 -6.64 -17.63 6.58
C ALA A 14 -6.83 -18.38 7.90
N GLU A 15 -7.36 -17.72 8.94
CA GLU A 15 -7.64 -18.35 10.22
C GLU A 15 -8.78 -19.36 10.15
N LEU A 16 -9.88 -19.04 9.46
CA LEU A 16 -10.98 -19.98 9.23
C LEU A 16 -10.46 -21.23 8.50
N ARG A 17 -9.59 -21.06 7.50
CA ARG A 17 -8.94 -22.17 6.79
C ARG A 17 -8.05 -22.99 7.71
N ARG A 18 -7.22 -22.34 8.53
CA ARG A 18 -6.31 -23.01 9.48
C ARG A 18 -7.11 -23.86 10.47
N LEU A 19 -8.15 -23.30 11.07
CA LEU A 19 -9.03 -24.01 12.01
C LEU A 19 -9.73 -25.20 11.34
N ARG A 20 -10.28 -25.02 10.12
CA ARG A 20 -10.90 -26.13 9.38
C ARG A 20 -9.91 -27.27 9.12
N VAL A 21 -8.70 -26.95 8.68
CA VAL A 21 -7.65 -27.94 8.38
C VAL A 21 -7.22 -28.66 9.64
N ASN A 22 -7.03 -27.94 10.75
CA ASN A 22 -6.69 -28.52 12.05
C ASN A 22 -7.79 -29.46 12.59
N ALA A 23 -9.05 -29.14 12.30
CA ALA A 23 -10.19 -30.00 12.59
C ALA A 23 -10.33 -31.23 11.66
N GLY A 24 -9.47 -31.35 10.63
CA GLY A 24 -9.52 -32.44 9.65
C GLY A 24 -10.71 -32.37 8.68
N LEU A 25 -11.40 -31.23 8.60
CA LEU A 25 -12.63 -31.07 7.82
C LEU A 25 -12.35 -30.64 6.38
N LYS A 26 -13.14 -31.15 5.42
CA LYS A 26 -13.11 -30.67 4.02
C LYS A 26 -13.98 -29.43 3.85
N LEU A 27 -13.81 -28.73 2.72
CA LEU A 27 -14.67 -27.59 2.36
C LEU A 27 -16.15 -27.97 2.34
N ASP A 28 -16.49 -29.17 1.83
CA ASP A 28 -17.87 -29.67 1.78
C ASP A 28 -18.48 -29.89 3.17
N ASP A 29 -17.67 -30.23 4.18
CA ASP A 29 -18.15 -30.42 5.54
C ASP A 29 -18.50 -29.09 6.19
N ALA A 30 -17.63 -28.09 6.03
CA ALA A 30 -17.91 -26.72 6.44
C ALA A 30 -19.13 -26.13 5.70
N ALA A 31 -19.27 -26.44 4.41
CA ALA A 31 -20.38 -25.97 3.60
C ALA A 31 -21.72 -26.54 4.07
N ARG A 32 -21.75 -27.84 4.41
CA ARG A 32 -22.92 -28.52 4.96
C ARG A 32 -23.32 -27.95 6.31
N GLY A 33 -22.36 -27.66 7.20
CA GLY A 33 -22.63 -27.06 8.50
C GLY A 33 -23.22 -25.65 8.42
N LEU A 34 -22.90 -24.91 7.36
CA LEU A 34 -23.40 -23.55 7.11
C LEU A 34 -24.60 -23.47 6.16
N ASP A 35 -25.12 -24.61 5.70
CA ASP A 35 -26.14 -24.70 4.65
C ASP A 35 -25.81 -23.82 3.43
N CYS A 36 -24.62 -24.04 2.87
CA CYS A 36 -24.15 -23.27 1.72
C CYS A 36 -23.29 -24.10 0.77
N SER A 37 -22.79 -23.48 -0.30
CA SER A 37 -21.91 -24.15 -1.25
C SER A 37 -20.46 -24.18 -0.77
N ALA A 38 -19.71 -25.24 -1.12
CA ALA A 38 -18.27 -25.30 -0.89
C ALA A 38 -17.50 -24.16 -1.57
N SER A 39 -18.03 -23.65 -2.69
CA SER A 39 -17.54 -22.42 -3.33
C SER A 39 -17.69 -21.18 -2.44
N LYS A 40 -18.78 -21.05 -1.66
CA LYS A 40 -18.91 -19.98 -0.65
C LYS A 40 -17.84 -20.12 0.43
N ILE A 41 -17.63 -21.31 1.00
CA ILE A 41 -16.58 -21.54 2.01
C ILE A 41 -15.20 -21.21 1.46
N SER A 42 -14.89 -21.70 0.25
CA SER A 42 -13.62 -21.39 -0.41
C SER A 42 -13.43 -19.89 -0.60
N ARG A 43 -14.47 -19.14 -0.99
CA ARG A 43 -14.40 -17.67 -1.08
C ARG A 43 -14.16 -17.02 0.28
N LEU A 44 -14.80 -17.48 1.35
CA LEU A 44 -14.57 -16.97 2.71
C LEU A 44 -13.13 -17.22 3.17
N GLU A 45 -12.63 -18.44 2.98
CA GLU A 45 -11.27 -18.85 3.37
C GLU A 45 -10.17 -18.18 2.55
N ASN A 46 -10.48 -17.81 1.31
CA ASN A 46 -9.60 -17.00 0.49
C ASN A 46 -9.87 -15.50 0.65
N GLY A 47 -10.63 -15.06 1.67
CA GLY A 47 -10.96 -13.66 1.99
C GLY A 47 -11.87 -12.94 0.98
N LYS A 48 -12.27 -13.60 -0.10
CA LYS A 48 -13.08 -13.04 -1.21
C LYS A 48 -14.57 -12.87 -0.85
N GLY A 49 -14.96 -13.19 0.38
CA GLY A 49 -16.29 -12.96 0.91
C GLY A 49 -16.23 -12.53 2.37
N VAL A 50 -17.23 -11.76 2.80
CA VAL A 50 -17.37 -11.35 4.20
C VAL A 50 -18.42 -12.24 4.85
N PRO A 51 -18.04 -13.09 5.83
CA PRO A 51 -19.02 -13.93 6.49
C PRO A 51 -19.96 -13.06 7.34
N ARG A 52 -21.18 -13.55 7.57
CA ARG A 52 -22.05 -12.98 8.59
C ARG A 52 -21.45 -13.32 9.97
N PRO A 53 -21.61 -12.47 11.00
CA PRO A 53 -21.18 -12.82 12.36
C PRO A 53 -21.67 -14.21 12.81
N ALA A 54 -22.96 -14.49 12.58
CA ALA A 54 -23.55 -15.79 12.85
C ALA A 54 -22.92 -16.94 12.05
N ASP A 55 -22.45 -16.70 10.82
CA ASP A 55 -21.79 -17.73 10.03
C ASP A 55 -20.45 -18.13 10.67
N VAL A 56 -19.74 -17.18 11.29
CA VAL A 56 -18.48 -17.44 11.97
C VAL A 56 -18.70 -18.22 13.26
N ASP A 57 -19.70 -17.88 14.07
CA ASP A 57 -19.99 -18.66 15.29
C ASP A 57 -20.33 -20.12 14.97
N VAL A 58 -21.08 -20.37 13.90
CA VAL A 58 -21.38 -21.73 13.42
C VAL A 58 -20.10 -22.46 12.98
N LEU A 59 -19.22 -21.79 12.23
CA LEU A 59 -17.95 -22.38 11.81
C LEU A 59 -17.02 -22.70 12.98
N LEU A 60 -16.91 -21.81 13.97
CA LEU A 60 -16.09 -22.04 15.16
C LEU A 60 -16.59 -23.24 15.97
N ALA A 61 -17.91 -23.34 16.14
CA ALA A 61 -18.53 -24.50 16.78
C ALA A 61 -18.27 -25.80 16.01
N LEU A 62 -18.34 -25.74 14.68
CA LEU A 62 -18.09 -26.89 13.81
C LEU A 62 -16.62 -27.34 13.82
N TYR A 63 -15.68 -26.40 13.82
CA TYR A 63 -14.25 -26.70 13.81
C TYR A 63 -13.79 -27.25 15.16
N GLY A 64 -14.37 -26.76 16.26
CA GLY A 64 -14.07 -27.25 17.60
C GLY A 64 -12.66 -26.89 18.07
N GLY A 65 -12.40 -27.04 19.37
CA GLY A 65 -11.07 -26.81 19.95
C GLY A 65 -10.55 -25.36 19.91
N VAL A 66 -11.42 -24.39 19.59
CA VAL A 66 -11.07 -22.96 19.55
C VAL A 66 -11.16 -22.38 20.96
N ALA A 67 -10.08 -21.78 21.45
CA ALA A 67 -10.10 -21.09 22.74
C ALA A 67 -10.96 -19.82 22.66
N GLU A 68 -11.62 -19.43 23.77
CA GLU A 68 -12.52 -18.26 23.74
C GLU A 68 -11.82 -16.96 23.30
N LEU A 69 -10.54 -16.78 23.68
CA LEU A 69 -9.74 -15.64 23.24
C LEU A 69 -9.56 -15.58 21.71
N GLU A 70 -9.38 -16.76 21.09
CA GLU A 70 -9.23 -16.91 19.64
C GLU A 70 -10.58 -16.72 18.93
N ALA A 71 -11.67 -17.22 19.51
CA ALA A 71 -13.02 -16.97 19.03
C ALA A 71 -13.37 -15.46 19.06
N GLU A 72 -13.02 -14.76 20.14
CA GLU A 72 -13.23 -13.32 20.28
C GLU A 72 -12.42 -12.53 19.24
N MET A 73 -11.16 -12.92 19.01
CA MET A 73 -10.34 -12.36 17.93
C MET A 73 -11.02 -12.52 16.56
N LEU A 74 -11.56 -13.69 16.25
CA LEU A 74 -12.23 -13.94 14.96
C LEU A 74 -13.52 -13.14 14.81
N ARG A 75 -14.32 -13.00 15.87
CA ARG A 75 -15.50 -12.12 15.88
C ARG A 75 -15.11 -10.66 15.63
N ARG A 76 -14.01 -10.17 16.22
CA ARG A 76 -13.47 -8.83 15.94
C ARG A 76 -13.06 -8.67 14.49
N LEU A 77 -12.40 -9.68 13.89
CA LEU A 77 -12.03 -9.66 12.48
C LEU A 77 -13.25 -9.64 11.54
N VAL A 78 -14.34 -10.31 11.89
CA VAL A 78 -15.61 -10.22 11.14
C VAL A 78 -16.17 -8.80 11.21
N ALA A 79 -16.24 -8.22 12.41
CA ALA A 79 -16.73 -6.86 12.59
C ALA A 79 -15.88 -5.86 11.77
N GLN A 80 -14.56 -5.98 11.82
CA GLN A 80 -13.63 -5.17 11.03
C GLN A 80 -13.80 -5.39 9.52
N SER A 81 -13.94 -6.64 9.07
CA SER A 81 -14.16 -7.00 7.66
C SER A 81 -15.45 -6.42 7.08
N ARG A 82 -16.41 -6.11 7.96
CA ARG A 82 -17.71 -5.48 7.66
C ARG A 82 -17.72 -3.97 7.88
N THR A 83 -16.72 -3.42 8.56
CA THR A 83 -16.64 -1.98 8.82
C THR A 83 -16.16 -1.30 7.56
N ARG A 84 -16.87 -0.23 7.18
CA ARG A 84 -16.51 0.62 6.05
C ARG A 84 -15.10 1.18 6.27
N GLY A 85 -14.15 0.86 5.40
CA GLY A 85 -12.81 1.43 5.47
C GLY A 85 -12.85 2.96 5.37
N TRP A 86 -11.97 3.67 6.07
CA TRP A 86 -11.96 5.14 6.06
C TRP A 86 -11.68 5.73 4.67
N TRP A 87 -11.07 4.94 3.77
CA TRP A 87 -10.80 5.29 2.38
C TRP A 87 -12.03 5.17 1.48
N GLU A 88 -13.03 4.37 1.89
CA GLU A 88 -14.16 4.05 1.03
C GLU A 88 -15.00 5.26 0.60
N PRO A 89 -15.20 6.32 1.41
CA PRO A 89 -15.85 7.54 0.95
C PRO A 89 -15.13 8.24 -0.21
N PHE A 90 -13.82 8.04 -0.36
CA PHE A 90 -13.02 8.63 -1.43
C PHE A 90 -12.92 7.72 -2.66
N THR A 91 -13.28 6.44 -2.54
CA THR A 91 -13.15 5.46 -3.62
C THR A 91 -14.50 4.98 -4.16
N GLU A 92 -15.58 5.24 -3.44
CA GLU A 92 -16.94 4.96 -3.87
C GLU A 92 -17.30 5.82 -5.09
N GLY A 93 -17.86 5.17 -6.12
CA GLY A 93 -18.22 5.83 -7.37
C GLY A 93 -17.07 6.07 -8.33
N LEU A 94 -15.81 5.80 -7.94
CA LEU A 94 -14.68 5.85 -8.87
C LEU A 94 -14.80 4.75 -9.92
N ARG A 95 -14.49 5.09 -11.16
CA ARG A 95 -14.39 4.13 -12.23
C ARG A 95 -13.22 3.17 -11.96
N THR A 96 -13.39 1.93 -12.36
CA THR A 96 -12.29 0.94 -12.32
C THR A 96 -11.61 0.90 -13.68
N GLU A 97 -10.27 0.86 -13.67
CA GLU A 97 -9.46 0.69 -14.88
C GLU A 97 -8.55 -0.51 -14.69
N ARG A 98 -8.76 -1.56 -15.48
CA ARG A 98 -8.18 -2.91 -15.28
C ARG A 98 -6.69 -2.92 -14.95
N TYR A 99 -5.91 -2.05 -15.56
CA TYR A 99 -4.45 -2.06 -15.47
C TYR A 99 -3.85 -0.96 -14.58
N VAL A 100 -4.65 0.01 -14.16
CA VAL A 100 -4.14 1.19 -13.43
C VAL A 100 -4.80 1.34 -12.07
N LEU A 101 -6.11 1.09 -12.00
CA LEU A 101 -6.88 1.18 -10.77
C LEU A 101 -8.00 0.11 -10.76
N PRO A 102 -7.66 -1.19 -10.77
CA PRO A 102 -8.65 -2.26 -10.83
C PRO A 102 -9.48 -2.38 -9.55
N ALA A 103 -8.92 -1.97 -8.41
CA ALA A 103 -9.58 -2.01 -7.11
C ALA A 103 -9.26 -0.72 -6.32
N PRO A 104 -10.03 0.36 -6.55
CA PRO A 104 -9.86 1.63 -5.85
C PRO A 104 -9.81 1.42 -4.33
N GLY A 105 -8.75 1.91 -3.69
CA GLY A 105 -8.56 1.82 -2.24
C GLY A 105 -7.92 0.53 -1.72
N ARG A 106 -7.67 -0.48 -2.57
CA ARG A 106 -7.02 -1.73 -2.15
C ARG A 106 -5.66 -1.48 -1.49
N TYR A 107 -4.82 -0.70 -2.16
CA TYR A 107 -3.53 -0.31 -1.60
C TYR A 107 -3.70 0.43 -0.26
N THR A 108 -4.65 1.39 -0.17
CA THR A 108 -4.91 2.14 1.07
C THR A 108 -5.37 1.24 2.21
N ALA A 109 -6.15 0.21 1.92
CA ALA A 109 -6.56 -0.78 2.92
C ALA A 109 -5.35 -1.49 3.54
N VAL A 110 -4.41 -1.96 2.71
CA VAL A 110 -3.19 -2.62 3.21
C VAL A 110 -2.25 -1.63 3.91
N GLU A 111 -2.11 -0.41 3.37
CA GLU A 111 -1.30 0.64 4.02
C GLU A 111 -1.83 1.01 5.41
N THR A 112 -3.16 0.99 5.60
CA THR A 112 -3.79 1.26 6.91
C THR A 112 -3.40 0.24 7.97
N ASP A 113 -3.19 -1.02 7.57
CA ASP A 113 -2.79 -2.11 8.47
C ASP A 113 -1.27 -2.17 8.69
N ALA A 114 -0.48 -1.42 7.91
CA ALA A 114 0.97 -1.46 7.97
C ALA A 114 1.52 -0.65 9.14
N THR A 115 2.58 -1.16 9.78
CA THR A 115 3.36 -0.43 10.79
C THR A 115 4.60 0.24 10.20
N GLY A 116 4.97 -0.14 8.98
CA GLY A 116 6.02 0.51 8.22
C GLY A 116 5.94 0.24 6.73
N VAL A 117 6.55 1.14 5.96
CA VAL A 117 6.65 1.08 4.51
C VAL A 117 8.08 1.35 4.10
N ASP A 118 8.62 0.42 3.31
CA ASP A 118 9.93 0.47 2.70
C ASP A 118 9.75 0.61 1.18
N ALA A 119 10.09 1.77 0.60
CA ALA A 119 9.79 2.06 -0.79
C ALA A 119 11.05 2.33 -1.64
N PHE A 120 10.98 1.95 -2.91
CA PHE A 120 11.88 2.42 -3.97
C PHE A 120 11.09 3.24 -4.99
N ASP A 121 11.39 4.53 -5.09
CA ASP A 121 10.73 5.47 -5.99
C ASP A 121 11.59 5.71 -7.23
N LEU A 122 11.07 5.37 -8.41
CA LEU A 122 11.80 5.45 -9.68
C LEU A 122 11.24 6.48 -10.66
N SER A 123 9.92 6.49 -10.87
CA SER A 123 9.26 7.36 -11.85
C SER A 123 8.48 8.49 -11.21
N VAL A 124 7.95 8.26 -10.02
CA VAL A 124 7.19 9.20 -9.20
C VAL A 124 7.44 8.89 -7.73
N LEU A 125 7.27 9.89 -6.87
CA LEU A 125 7.37 9.73 -5.42
C LEU A 125 6.28 8.81 -4.88
N HIS A 126 6.55 8.14 -3.77
CA HIS A 126 5.56 7.39 -3.01
C HIS A 126 4.40 8.30 -2.57
N GLY A 127 3.15 7.80 -2.59
CA GLY A 127 1.96 8.62 -2.30
C GLY A 127 2.00 9.36 -0.95
N LEU A 128 2.67 8.76 0.05
CA LEU A 128 2.88 9.37 1.37
C LEU A 128 3.81 10.60 1.38
N LEU A 129 4.57 10.81 0.30
CA LEU A 129 5.52 11.91 0.16
C LEU A 129 4.97 13.06 -0.71
N GLN A 130 3.87 12.83 -1.44
CA GLN A 130 3.40 13.76 -2.47
C GLN A 130 2.66 14.97 -1.90
N THR A 131 2.82 16.15 -2.49
CA THR A 131 1.90 17.28 -2.29
C THR A 131 0.63 17.09 -3.11
N PRO A 132 -0.49 17.79 -2.81
CA PRO A 132 -1.71 17.68 -3.58
C PRO A 132 -1.54 17.97 -5.08
N ASP A 133 -0.75 18.99 -5.44
CA ASP A 133 -0.56 19.38 -6.84
C ASP A 133 0.35 18.40 -7.60
N TYR A 134 1.39 17.88 -6.94
CA TYR A 134 2.19 16.78 -7.50
C TYR A 134 1.32 15.53 -7.71
N ALA A 135 0.51 15.19 -6.70
CA ALA A 135 -0.39 14.05 -6.78
C ALA A 135 -1.40 14.18 -7.92
N ARG A 136 -1.99 15.37 -8.09
CA ARG A 136 -2.90 15.69 -9.20
C ARG A 136 -2.23 15.52 -10.55
N ALA A 137 -1.02 16.07 -10.72
CA ALA A 137 -0.25 15.96 -11.97
C ALA A 137 0.04 14.48 -12.32
N VAL A 138 0.45 13.67 -11.34
CA VAL A 138 0.70 12.23 -11.52
C VAL A 138 -0.59 11.48 -11.85
N LEU A 139 -1.68 11.75 -11.13
CA LEU A 139 -2.97 11.06 -11.34
C LEU A 139 -3.55 11.36 -12.71
N ALA A 140 -3.59 12.64 -13.11
CA ALA A 140 -4.11 13.03 -14.41
C ALA A 140 -3.31 12.40 -15.57
N ALA A 141 -1.99 12.28 -15.41
CA ALA A 141 -1.14 11.62 -16.42
C ALA A 141 -1.34 10.10 -16.48
N ARG A 142 -1.60 9.44 -15.34
CA ARG A 142 -1.77 7.97 -15.28
C ARG A 142 -3.20 7.51 -15.57
N LEU A 143 -4.18 8.38 -15.37
CA LEU A 143 -5.61 8.07 -15.48
C LEU A 143 -6.28 9.01 -16.50
N PRO A 144 -5.84 9.03 -17.78
CA PRO A 144 -6.27 10.03 -18.75
C PRO A 144 -7.76 9.99 -19.08
N GLY A 145 -8.45 8.87 -18.80
CA GLY A 145 -9.89 8.78 -19.00
C GLY A 145 -10.73 9.22 -17.81
N HIS A 146 -10.13 9.51 -16.64
CA HIS A 146 -10.86 9.85 -15.43
C HIS A 146 -11.18 11.35 -15.40
N ASP A 147 -12.35 11.70 -14.86
CA ASP A 147 -12.75 13.11 -14.78
C ASP A 147 -12.10 13.86 -13.61
N GLY A 148 -12.25 15.18 -13.58
CA GLY A 148 -11.65 16.02 -12.53
C GLY A 148 -12.12 15.67 -11.12
N TRP A 149 -13.38 15.26 -10.95
CA TRP A 149 -13.92 14.88 -9.66
C TRP A 149 -13.26 13.60 -9.14
N GLU A 150 -13.10 12.59 -10.01
CA GLU A 150 -12.42 11.33 -9.66
C GLU A 150 -10.95 11.59 -9.26
N ILE A 151 -10.26 12.45 -10.01
CA ILE A 151 -8.88 12.85 -9.70
C ILE A 151 -8.82 13.56 -8.35
N ASP A 152 -9.72 14.50 -8.07
CA ASP A 152 -9.77 15.23 -6.80
C ASP A 152 -10.07 14.29 -5.61
N GLN A 153 -10.95 13.29 -5.77
CA GLN A 153 -11.17 12.26 -4.74
C GLN A 153 -9.89 11.47 -4.42
N LEU A 154 -9.14 11.08 -5.45
CA LEU A 154 -7.86 10.37 -5.26
C LEU A 154 -6.77 11.26 -4.65
N VAL A 155 -6.77 12.56 -4.96
CA VAL A 155 -5.89 13.55 -4.29
C VAL A 155 -6.28 13.70 -2.82
N HIS A 156 -7.57 13.80 -2.50
CA HIS A 156 -8.05 13.86 -1.13
C HIS A 156 -7.70 12.60 -0.34
N LEU A 157 -7.86 11.42 -0.95
CA LEU A 157 -7.43 10.15 -0.38
C LEU A 157 -5.94 10.19 -0.02
N ARG A 158 -5.07 10.63 -0.94
CA ARG A 158 -3.62 10.75 -0.69
C ARG A 158 -3.30 11.72 0.43
N ARG A 159 -3.97 12.88 0.46
CA ARG A 159 -3.81 13.85 1.55
C ARG A 159 -4.16 13.23 2.90
N ARG A 160 -5.28 12.50 2.98
CA ARG A 160 -5.71 11.82 4.21
C ARG A 160 -4.73 10.74 4.63
N ARG A 161 -4.10 10.02 3.69
CA ARG A 161 -3.05 9.03 3.97
C ARG A 161 -1.82 9.63 4.67
N HIS A 162 -1.47 10.90 4.40
CA HIS A 162 -0.32 11.56 5.05
C HIS A 162 -0.40 11.61 6.57
N GLU A 163 -1.62 11.59 7.12
CA GLU A 163 -1.83 11.60 8.57
C GLU A 163 -1.21 10.38 9.26
N ALA A 164 -1.00 9.27 8.54
CA ALA A 164 -0.32 8.08 9.06
C ALA A 164 1.13 8.36 9.48
N LEU A 165 1.80 9.35 8.89
CA LEU A 165 3.17 9.72 9.29
C LEU A 165 3.22 10.47 10.62
N THR A 166 2.07 10.99 11.08
CA THR A 166 1.94 11.78 12.31
C THR A 166 0.93 11.16 13.30
N SER A 167 0.42 9.96 13.01
CA SER A 167 -0.49 9.22 13.89
C SER A 167 0.22 8.69 15.14
N ASN A 168 -0.53 8.11 16.07
CA ASN A 168 0.01 7.44 17.25
C ASN A 168 -0.43 5.97 17.31
N PRO A 169 0.48 4.98 17.15
CA PRO A 169 1.88 5.16 16.76
C PRO A 169 2.00 5.67 15.30
N PRO A 170 3.10 6.35 14.95
CA PRO A 170 3.31 6.82 13.58
C PRO A 170 3.81 5.68 12.69
N LEU A 171 3.37 5.67 11.43
CA LEU A 171 3.88 4.77 10.40
C LEU A 171 5.37 5.05 10.15
N ARG A 172 6.21 4.01 10.18
CA ARG A 172 7.63 4.15 9.80
C ARG A 172 7.75 4.16 8.28
N LEU A 173 8.30 5.21 7.69
CA LEU A 173 8.53 5.30 6.25
C LEU A 173 10.02 5.36 5.94
N ARG A 174 10.51 4.48 5.08
CA ARG A 174 11.88 4.54 4.56
C ARG A 174 11.85 4.45 3.04
N ALA A 175 12.15 5.55 2.37
CA ALA A 175 12.12 5.64 0.91
C ALA A 175 13.52 5.84 0.35
N VAL A 176 13.90 5.02 -0.63
CA VAL A 176 15.00 5.30 -1.54
C VAL A 176 14.41 5.93 -2.79
N ILE A 177 14.84 7.16 -3.08
CA ILE A 177 14.34 7.98 -4.19
C ILE A 177 15.42 8.04 -5.24
N ASP A 178 15.13 7.51 -6.43
CA ASP A 178 16.00 7.70 -7.59
C ASP A 178 16.09 9.19 -7.94
N GLU A 179 17.30 9.68 -8.19
CA GLU A 179 17.53 11.10 -8.50
C GLU A 179 16.70 11.59 -9.69
N SER A 180 16.35 10.72 -10.65
CA SER A 180 15.50 11.10 -11.78
C SER A 180 14.12 11.61 -11.37
N VAL A 181 13.59 11.17 -10.23
CA VAL A 181 12.30 11.64 -9.69
C VAL A 181 12.40 13.11 -9.26
N LEU A 182 13.55 13.51 -8.71
CA LEU A 182 13.80 14.89 -8.27
C LEU A 182 14.03 15.83 -9.46
N ALA A 183 14.64 15.32 -10.53
CA ALA A 183 14.96 16.10 -11.74
C ALA A 183 13.75 16.29 -12.68
N ARG A 184 12.81 15.34 -12.71
CA ARG A 184 11.64 15.37 -13.61
C ARG A 184 10.67 16.49 -13.22
N ALA A 185 10.33 17.37 -14.16
CA ALA A 185 9.37 18.47 -13.96
C ALA A 185 7.90 18.01 -13.88
N THR A 186 7.58 17.13 -12.93
CA THR A 186 6.22 16.61 -12.71
C THR A 186 5.29 17.73 -12.26
N GLY A 187 4.26 18.03 -13.05
CA GLY A 187 3.40 19.20 -12.81
C GLY A 187 4.07 20.56 -13.11
N GLY A 188 5.27 20.55 -13.70
CA GLY A 188 6.07 21.73 -13.97
C GLY A 188 7.02 22.12 -12.83
N PRO A 189 7.94 23.08 -13.08
CA PRO A 189 8.98 23.44 -12.11
C PRO A 189 8.44 24.02 -10.80
N SER A 190 7.34 24.80 -10.82
CA SER A 190 6.75 25.34 -9.59
C SER A 190 6.24 24.23 -8.66
N VAL A 191 5.48 23.29 -9.21
CA VAL A 191 4.94 22.15 -8.45
C VAL A 191 6.07 21.30 -7.89
N MET A 192 7.14 21.10 -8.66
CA MET A 192 8.32 20.37 -8.18
C MET A 192 9.07 21.11 -7.08
N ALA A 193 9.23 22.44 -7.15
CA ALA A 193 9.87 23.20 -6.08
C ALA A 193 9.12 23.02 -4.75
N ASP A 194 7.79 23.17 -4.77
CA ASP A 194 6.93 22.98 -3.59
C ASP A 194 6.95 21.53 -3.09
N GLN A 195 6.96 20.56 -4.00
CA GLN A 195 7.11 19.14 -3.67
C GLN A 195 8.44 18.86 -2.96
N LEU A 196 9.54 19.44 -3.42
CA LEU A 196 10.86 19.22 -2.82
C LEU A 196 11.02 19.96 -1.49
N ASP A 197 10.38 21.12 -1.31
CA ASP A 197 10.22 21.74 0.02
C ASP A 197 9.52 20.78 0.98
N ARG A 198 8.43 20.15 0.55
CA ARG A 198 7.72 19.17 1.36
C ARG A 198 8.59 17.96 1.73
N LEU A 199 9.42 17.46 0.81
CA LEU A 199 10.36 16.37 1.11
C LEU A 199 11.37 16.76 2.20
N LEU A 200 11.91 17.97 2.14
CA LEU A 200 12.84 18.47 3.15
C LEU A 200 12.18 18.57 4.53
N GLU A 201 10.94 19.02 4.61
CA GLU A 201 10.18 19.08 5.86
C GLU A 201 9.94 17.69 6.46
N ILE A 202 9.37 16.76 5.69
CA ILE A 202 9.02 15.43 6.20
C ILE A 202 10.26 14.60 6.53
N SER A 203 11.40 14.86 5.87
CA SER A 203 12.67 14.21 6.20
C SER A 203 13.17 14.50 7.61
N ARG A 204 12.56 15.46 8.33
CA ARG A 204 12.89 15.80 9.72
C ARG A 204 12.05 15.01 10.73
N LEU A 205 11.03 14.28 10.29
CA LEU A 205 10.24 13.43 11.17
C LEU A 205 11.07 12.22 11.65
N PRO A 206 10.99 11.83 12.93
CA PRO A 206 11.83 10.77 13.49
C PRO A 206 11.50 9.37 12.92
N ASN A 207 10.30 9.19 12.38
CA ASN A 207 9.83 7.96 11.75
C ASN A 207 10.01 7.93 10.22
N VAL A 208 10.65 8.95 9.62
CA VAL A 208 10.84 9.06 8.16
C VAL A 208 12.33 9.09 7.81
N ILE A 209 12.74 8.20 6.92
CA ILE A 209 14.08 8.17 6.33
C ILE A 209 13.94 8.32 4.82
N LEU A 210 14.54 9.37 4.26
CA LEU A 210 14.63 9.58 2.82
C LEU A 210 16.09 9.48 2.40
N LEU A 211 16.38 8.58 1.47
CA LEU A 211 17.69 8.39 0.87
C LEU A 211 17.58 8.67 -0.63
N VAL A 212 18.51 9.39 -1.22
CA VAL A 212 18.56 9.62 -2.66
C VAL A 212 19.58 8.68 -3.27
N LEU A 213 19.17 7.88 -4.26
CA LEU A 213 20.07 7.10 -5.10
C LEU A 213 20.57 8.04 -6.22
N PRO A 214 21.84 8.49 -6.19
CA PRO A 214 22.33 9.49 -7.13
C PRO A 214 22.60 8.87 -8.50
N PHE A 215 22.60 9.67 -9.56
CA PHE A 215 22.94 9.19 -10.91
C PHE A 215 24.31 8.52 -10.99
N SER A 216 25.26 8.92 -10.15
CA SER A 216 26.60 8.34 -10.07
C SER A 216 26.61 6.88 -9.59
N ALA A 217 25.54 6.39 -8.95
CA ALA A 217 25.40 5.00 -8.52
C ALA A 217 25.17 4.02 -9.69
N GLY A 218 24.92 4.52 -10.90
CA GLY A 218 24.70 3.70 -12.08
C GLY A 218 23.40 2.89 -12.03
N VAL A 219 23.33 1.82 -12.81
CA VAL A 219 22.11 1.00 -12.90
C VAL A 219 22.01 0.02 -11.73
N GLN A 220 20.89 0.08 -11.02
CA GLN A 220 20.54 -0.81 -9.91
C GLN A 220 19.48 -1.84 -10.32
N ARG A 221 19.43 -3.00 -9.64
CA ARG A 221 18.34 -3.98 -9.85
C ARG A 221 16.96 -3.36 -9.57
N ALA A 222 16.90 -2.38 -8.67
CA ALA A 222 15.70 -1.64 -8.33
C ALA A 222 15.10 -0.85 -9.51
N HIS A 223 15.90 -0.53 -10.55
CA HIS A 223 15.41 0.14 -11.76
C HIS A 223 14.45 -0.71 -12.61
N ALA A 224 14.20 -1.97 -12.24
CA ALA A 224 13.14 -2.77 -12.85
C ALA A 224 11.73 -2.17 -12.63
N GLY A 225 11.52 -1.40 -11.55
CA GLY A 225 10.24 -0.73 -11.30
C GLY A 225 10.11 -0.18 -9.89
N ARG A 226 9.07 0.63 -9.68
CA ARG A 226 8.68 1.14 -8.36
C ARG A 226 8.03 0.03 -7.54
N PHE A 227 8.39 -0.08 -6.26
CA PHE A 227 7.75 -1.00 -5.34
C PHE A 227 7.75 -0.48 -3.90
N SER A 228 6.86 -1.03 -3.08
CA SER A 228 6.80 -0.82 -1.63
C SER A 228 6.73 -2.16 -0.92
N VAL A 229 7.51 -2.37 0.13
CA VAL A 229 7.38 -3.48 1.08
C VAL A 229 6.65 -2.94 2.31
N LEU A 230 5.45 -3.46 2.57
CA LEU A 230 4.60 -3.09 3.69
C LEU A 230 4.81 -4.07 4.83
N ALA A 231 5.22 -3.56 5.99
CA ALA A 231 5.41 -4.33 7.21
C ALA A 231 4.07 -4.47 7.93
N ILE A 232 3.53 -5.69 7.96
CA ILE A 232 2.22 -6.01 8.54
C ILE A 232 2.47 -6.65 9.91
N PRO A 233 1.74 -6.24 10.98
CA PRO A 233 1.80 -6.96 12.26
C PRO A 233 1.55 -8.45 12.07
N ASP A 234 2.31 -9.31 12.74
CA ASP A 234 2.16 -10.77 12.64
C ASP A 234 0.72 -11.22 12.92
N GLU A 235 0.02 -10.49 13.80
CA GLU A 235 -1.39 -10.71 14.03
C GLU A 235 -2.16 -10.46 12.74
N LEU A 236 -1.99 -9.34 12.04
CA LEU A 236 -2.72 -8.98 10.83
C LEU A 236 -2.32 -9.80 9.57
N GLY A 237 -1.15 -10.43 9.60
CA GLY A 237 -0.68 -11.38 8.59
C GLY A 237 0.74 -11.08 8.12
N SER A 238 1.16 -11.71 7.03
CA SER A 238 2.50 -11.52 6.48
C SER A 238 2.66 -10.16 5.79
N ASP A 239 3.89 -9.65 5.87
CA ASP A 239 4.41 -8.57 5.03
C ASP A 239 4.05 -8.76 3.56
N LEU A 240 3.99 -7.65 2.84
CA LEU A 240 3.54 -7.64 1.46
C LEU A 240 4.36 -6.71 0.59
N VAL A 241 4.69 -7.14 -0.61
CA VAL A 241 5.23 -6.28 -1.66
C VAL A 241 4.10 -5.77 -2.53
N HIS A 242 4.04 -4.46 -2.72
CA HIS A 242 3.20 -3.82 -3.70
C HIS A 242 4.06 -3.30 -4.85
N THR A 243 3.71 -3.66 -6.09
CA THR A 243 4.33 -3.15 -7.31
C THR A 243 3.27 -2.77 -8.32
N GLU A 244 3.55 -1.75 -9.13
CA GLU A 244 2.65 -1.28 -10.18
C GLU A 244 3.35 -1.37 -11.55
N GLY A 245 2.58 -1.71 -12.57
CA GLY A 245 3.05 -1.65 -13.95
C GLY A 245 1.89 -1.53 -14.93
N HIS A 246 2.20 -1.49 -16.22
CA HIS A 246 1.17 -1.43 -17.27
C HIS A 246 0.25 -2.65 -17.32
N ALA A 247 0.58 -3.72 -16.60
CA ALA A 247 -0.24 -4.91 -16.47
C ALA A 247 -1.16 -4.90 -15.23
N GLY A 248 -1.08 -3.89 -14.36
CA GLY A 248 -1.84 -3.84 -13.11
C GLY A 248 -1.01 -3.52 -11.87
N GLU A 249 -1.71 -3.49 -10.74
CA GLU A 249 -1.14 -3.55 -9.40
C GLU A 249 -0.98 -5.01 -8.98
N PHE A 250 0.16 -5.34 -8.37
CA PHE A 250 0.45 -6.68 -7.85
C PHE A 250 0.80 -6.60 -6.37
N PHE A 251 0.31 -7.61 -5.64
CA PHE A 251 0.46 -7.76 -4.20
C PHE A 251 1.09 -9.13 -3.95
N LEU A 252 2.36 -9.16 -3.57
CA LEU A 252 3.15 -10.39 -3.42
C LEU A 252 3.44 -10.64 -1.94
N ASP A 253 3.05 -11.80 -1.42
CA ASP A 253 3.20 -12.17 -0.02
C ASP A 253 3.98 -13.48 0.20
N SER A 254 4.55 -14.05 -0.86
CA SER A 254 5.40 -15.23 -0.74
C SER A 254 6.74 -14.87 -0.10
N SER A 255 7.26 -15.76 0.75
CA SER A 255 8.56 -15.55 1.42
C SER A 255 9.69 -15.29 0.42
N ARG A 256 9.65 -15.93 -0.76
CA ARG A 256 10.64 -15.77 -1.83
C ARG A 256 10.57 -14.38 -2.46
N ASP A 257 9.37 -13.87 -2.73
CA ASP A 257 9.19 -12.53 -3.30
C ASP A 257 9.63 -11.46 -2.29
N LEU A 258 9.19 -11.59 -1.03
CA LEU A 258 9.59 -10.69 0.06
C LEU A 258 11.11 -10.65 0.24
N GLU A 259 11.77 -11.80 0.26
CA GLU A 259 13.23 -11.87 0.36
C GLU A 259 13.90 -11.19 -0.84
N THR A 260 13.40 -11.44 -2.05
CA THR A 260 13.95 -10.84 -3.28
C THR A 260 13.86 -9.32 -3.24
N TYR A 261 12.68 -8.76 -2.96
CA TYR A 261 12.48 -7.31 -2.92
C TYR A 261 13.21 -6.63 -1.77
N ARG A 262 13.31 -7.27 -0.60
CA ARG A 262 14.13 -6.75 0.52
C ARG A 262 15.62 -6.69 0.13
N ARG A 263 16.15 -7.70 -0.56
CA ARG A 263 17.54 -7.67 -1.08
C ARG A 263 17.73 -6.59 -2.13
N VAL A 264 16.79 -6.45 -3.08
CA VAL A 264 16.84 -5.38 -4.09
C VAL A 264 16.85 -4.00 -3.45
N LEU A 265 16.01 -3.78 -2.43
CA LEU A 265 15.99 -2.52 -1.71
C LEU A 265 17.26 -2.30 -0.87
N ALA A 266 17.80 -3.34 -0.24
CA ALA A 266 19.04 -3.26 0.53
C ALA A 266 20.22 -2.84 -0.36
N ASP A 267 20.34 -3.40 -1.56
CA ASP A 267 21.39 -3.02 -2.51
C ASP A 267 21.24 -1.55 -2.93
N ALA A 268 20.02 -1.12 -3.30
CA ALA A 268 19.77 0.29 -3.62
C ALA A 268 20.04 1.24 -2.44
N ARG A 269 19.84 0.80 -1.20
CA ARG A 269 20.18 1.58 0.00
C ARG A 269 21.67 1.70 0.22
N ALA A 270 22.43 0.63 -0.05
CA ALA A 270 23.88 0.62 0.14
C ALA A 270 24.59 1.64 -0.77
N ASP A 271 24.04 1.89 -1.96
CA ASP A 271 24.57 2.86 -2.93
C ASP A 271 23.88 4.23 -2.87
N ALA A 272 22.87 4.40 -2.01
CA ALA A 272 22.19 5.67 -1.81
C ALA A 272 22.97 6.61 -0.87
N LEU A 273 22.73 7.90 -1.02
CA LEU A 273 23.30 8.91 -0.12
C LEU A 273 22.69 8.79 1.29
N GLU A 274 23.52 9.01 2.30
CA GLU A 274 23.07 9.16 3.68
C GLU A 274 22.03 10.29 3.83
N PRO A 275 21.19 10.30 4.88
CA PRO A 275 20.06 11.23 5.00
C PRO A 275 20.44 12.71 4.85
N GLU A 276 21.58 13.14 5.38
CA GLU A 276 21.99 14.55 5.28
C GLU A 276 22.44 14.93 3.87
N ALA A 277 23.25 14.08 3.21
CA ALA A 277 23.66 14.28 1.82
C ALA A 277 22.45 14.23 0.86
N SER A 278 21.48 13.36 1.17
CA SER A 278 20.19 13.30 0.47
C SER A 278 19.42 14.62 0.56
N ARG A 279 19.35 15.25 1.75
CA ARG A 279 18.72 16.58 1.90
C ARG A 279 19.43 17.65 1.09
N VAL A 280 20.76 17.63 1.05
CA VAL A 280 21.54 18.57 0.23
C VAL A 280 21.19 18.41 -1.26
N LEU A 281 21.14 17.17 -1.76
CA LEU A 281 20.79 16.91 -3.15
C LEU A 281 19.33 17.26 -3.48
N ILE A 282 18.39 16.99 -2.58
CA ILE A 282 16.99 17.45 -2.70
C ILE A 282 16.92 18.97 -2.78
N ALA A 283 17.63 19.69 -1.91
CA ALA A 283 17.67 21.15 -1.92
C ALA A 283 18.31 21.72 -3.20
N HIS A 284 19.31 21.03 -3.75
CA HIS A 284 19.91 21.38 -5.04
C HIS A 284 18.90 21.28 -6.19
N HIS A 285 18.16 20.17 -6.30
CA HIS A 285 17.11 20.03 -7.32
C HIS A 285 15.98 21.04 -7.14
N ARG A 286 15.60 21.35 -5.89
CA ARG A 286 14.61 22.41 -5.60
C ARG A 286 15.04 23.75 -6.20
N GLU A 287 16.29 24.15 -6.00
CA GLU A 287 16.79 25.42 -6.53
C GLU A 287 16.81 25.41 -8.06
N ARG A 288 17.20 24.30 -8.69
CA ARG A 288 17.12 24.15 -10.16
C ARG A 288 15.71 24.36 -10.69
N HIS A 289 14.69 23.81 -10.02
CA HIS A 289 13.29 24.01 -10.41
C HIS A 289 12.85 25.47 -10.22
N ARG A 290 13.25 26.14 -9.14
CA ARG A 290 12.94 27.57 -8.91
C ARG A 290 13.57 28.48 -9.96
N VAL A 291 14.82 28.22 -10.35
CA VAL A 291 15.46 28.95 -11.45
C VAL A 291 14.72 28.75 -12.77
N ALA A 292 14.24 27.52 -13.05
CA ALA A 292 13.45 27.25 -14.23
C ALA A 292 12.09 27.98 -14.23
N VAL A 293 11.46 28.21 -13.07
CA VAL A 293 10.27 29.07 -12.96
C VAL A 293 10.62 30.51 -13.34
N ALA A 294 11.71 31.05 -12.78
CA ALA A 294 12.12 32.43 -13.03
C ALA A 294 12.50 32.70 -14.50
N ALA A 295 13.02 31.70 -15.21
CA ALA A 295 13.35 31.81 -16.63
C ALA A 295 12.13 31.72 -17.57
N ALA A 296 10.97 31.27 -17.06
CA ALA A 296 9.75 31.07 -17.84
C ALA A 296 8.71 32.20 -17.69
N GLY A 297 8.92 33.13 -16.76
CA GLY A 297 8.07 34.32 -16.53
C GLY A 297 8.68 35.58 -17.10
#